data_AF-A0A1D9MLG3-F1
#
_entry.id   AF-A0A1D9MLG3-F1
#
_cell.length_a   1.000
_cell.length_b   1.000
_cell.length_c   1.000
_cell.angle_alpha   90.00
_cell.angle_beta   90.00
_cell.angle_gamma   90.00
#
_symmetry.space_group_name_H-M   'P 1'
#
loop_
_entity.id
_entity.type
_entity.pdbx_description
1 polymer ?
#
loop_
_entity_poly.entity_id
_entity_poly.type
_entity_poly.pdbx_seq_one_letter_code
_entity_poly.pdbx_strand_id
1 'polypeptide(L)'
;MNKNRFWVWAASIISVALLIAITGLAFAGQLILAIRILAAASILAGLSRVLWRGDDAWFAAKQWWIDALFFLLVGIGLLLLSPYALVAVGS
;
A
#
# COMPACT_ATOMS: atom_id res chain seq x y z
N MET A 1 18.45 -21.71 -5.05
CA MET A 1 17.44 -20.65 -5.30
C MET A 1 18.13 -19.30 -5.29
N ASN A 2 17.98 -18.52 -6.35
CA ASN A 2 18.63 -17.21 -6.49
C ASN A 2 18.20 -16.32 -5.31
N LYS A 3 19.14 -15.73 -4.54
CA LYS A 3 18.84 -14.96 -3.31
C LYS A 3 17.71 -13.94 -3.54
N ASN A 4 17.67 -13.33 -4.73
CA ASN A 4 16.63 -12.38 -5.13
C ASN A 4 15.21 -12.96 -5.16
N ARG A 5 15.03 -14.24 -5.57
CA ARG A 5 13.69 -14.87 -5.58
C ARG A 5 13.13 -15.10 -4.19
N PHE A 6 13.98 -15.38 -3.20
CA PHE A 6 13.55 -15.58 -1.81
C PHE A 6 13.06 -14.27 -1.20
N TRP A 7 13.80 -13.17 -1.38
CA TRP A 7 13.40 -11.84 -0.90
C TRP A 7 12.09 -11.35 -1.53
N VAL A 8 11.90 -11.59 -2.84
CA VAL A 8 10.64 -11.27 -3.52
C VAL A 8 9.49 -12.09 -2.93
N TRP A 9 9.69 -13.39 -2.71
CA TRP A 9 8.66 -14.23 -2.10
C TRP A 9 8.30 -13.80 -0.67
N ALA A 10 9.31 -13.51 0.15
CA ALA A 10 9.10 -13.03 1.52
C ALA A 10 8.34 -11.69 1.51
N ALA A 11 8.73 -10.74 0.66
CA ALA A 11 8.04 -9.46 0.51
C ALA A 11 6.58 -9.62 0.06
N SER A 12 6.31 -10.53 -0.88
CA SER A 12 4.95 -10.85 -1.32
C SER A 12 4.10 -11.44 -0.19
N ILE A 13 4.64 -12.40 0.57
CA ILE A 13 3.94 -13.00 1.72
C ILE A 13 3.62 -11.93 2.77
N ILE A 14 4.60 -11.09 3.12
CA ILE A 14 4.41 -10.01 4.10
C ILE A 14 3.32 -9.04 3.62
N SER A 15 3.33 -8.68 2.34
CA SER A 15 2.33 -7.76 1.77
C SER A 15 0.92 -8.36 1.82
N VAL A 16 0.77 -9.64 1.49
CA VAL A 16 -0.53 -10.34 1.56
C VAL A 16 -1.01 -10.44 3.01
N ALA A 17 -0.13 -10.83 3.94
CA ALA A 17 -0.47 -10.90 5.36
C ALA A 17 -0.89 -9.53 5.92
N LEU A 18 -0.22 -8.46 5.52
CA LEU A 18 -0.57 -7.09 5.89
C LEU A 18 -1.98 -6.71 5.39
N LEU A 19 -2.31 -7.01 4.14
CA LEU A 19 -3.63 -6.73 3.57
C LEU A 19 -4.74 -7.52 4.29
N ILE A 20 -4.48 -8.77 4.67
CA ILE A 20 -5.41 -9.59 5.46
C ILE A 20 -5.63 -8.94 6.83
N ALA A 21 -4.57 -8.50 7.51
CA ALA A 21 -4.66 -7.84 8.81
C ALA A 21 -5.44 -6.51 8.74
N ILE A 22 -5.20 -5.69 7.73
CA ILE A 22 -5.93 -4.45 7.46
C ILE A 22 -7.43 -4.73 7.26
N THR A 23 -7.73 -5.77 6.47
CA THR A 23 -9.11 -6.18 6.20
C THR A 23 -9.80 -6.64 7.50
N GLY A 24 -9.11 -7.45 8.31
CA GLY A 24 -9.61 -7.87 9.63
C GLY A 24 -9.89 -6.69 10.57
N LEU A 25 -8.99 -5.69 10.60
CA LEU A 25 -9.18 -4.45 11.36
C LEU A 25 -10.41 -3.66 10.92
N ALA A 26 -10.67 -3.60 9.61
CA ALA A 26 -11.87 -2.96 9.08
C ALA A 26 -13.14 -3.67 9.54
N PHE A 27 -13.18 -5.01 9.48
CA PHE A 27 -14.31 -5.80 9.99
C PHE A 27 -14.49 -5.70 11.51
N ALA A 28 -13.41 -5.49 12.26
CA ALA A 28 -13.45 -5.28 13.71
C ALA A 28 -13.94 -3.88 14.13
N GLY A 29 -14.38 -3.04 13.17
CA GLY A 29 -14.87 -1.68 13.43
C GLY A 29 -13.76 -0.63 13.54
N GLN A 30 -12.48 -0.99 13.37
CA GLN A 30 -11.35 -0.06 13.41
C GLN A 30 -11.03 0.49 12.00
N LEU A 31 -12.05 0.98 11.30
CA LEU A 31 -11.95 1.39 9.90
C LEU A 31 -10.92 2.50 9.66
N ILE A 32 -10.88 3.52 10.52
CA ILE A 32 -9.89 4.61 10.42
C ILE A 32 -8.46 4.06 10.54
N LEU A 33 -8.23 3.15 11.50
CA LEU A 33 -6.91 2.59 11.74
C LEU A 33 -6.47 1.74 10.54
N ALA A 34 -7.38 0.92 10.00
CA ALA A 34 -7.15 0.14 8.78
C ALA A 34 -6.75 1.04 7.59
N ILE A 35 -7.48 2.14 7.37
CA ILE A 35 -7.18 3.10 6.30
C ILE A 35 -5.81 3.76 6.51
N ARG A 36 -5.47 4.15 7.75
CA ARG A 36 -4.17 4.76 8.06
C ARG A 36 -3.00 3.80 7.84
N ILE A 37 -3.16 2.53 8.22
CA ILE A 37 -2.13 1.50 7.99
C ILE A 37 -1.98 1.24 6.48
N LEU A 38 -3.09 1.14 5.75
CA LEU A 38 -3.06 0.97 4.29
C LEU A 38 -2.41 2.16 3.58
N ALA A 39 -2.70 3.37 4.06
CA ALA A 39 -2.10 4.58 3.55
C ALA A 39 -0.57 4.61 3.78
N ALA A 40 -0.13 4.28 5.00
CA ALA A 40 1.29 4.18 5.33
C ALA A 40 1.99 3.11 4.46
N ALA A 41 1.37 1.95 4.27
CA ALA A 41 1.89 0.90 3.41
C ALA A 41 2.01 1.35 1.94
N SER A 42 1.03 2.09 1.43
CA SER A 42 1.04 2.65 0.08
C SER A 42 2.16 3.69 -0.09
N ILE A 43 2.33 4.59 0.90
CA ILE A 43 3.43 5.58 0.89
C ILE A 43 4.79 4.89 0.91
N LEU A 44 4.97 3.87 1.76
CA LEU A 44 6.21 3.09 1.83
C LEU A 44 6.50 2.34 0.51
N ALA A 45 5.47 1.79 -0.13
CA ALA A 45 5.60 1.17 -1.44
C ALA A 45 6.07 2.20 -2.49
N GLY A 46 5.46 3.38 -2.52
CA GLY A 46 5.87 4.48 -3.40
C GLY A 46 7.31 4.93 -3.16
N LEU A 47 7.70 5.12 -1.90
CA LEU A 47 9.08 5.48 -1.52
C LEU A 47 10.09 4.39 -1.88
N SER A 48 9.74 3.11 -1.67
CA SER A 48 10.62 2.00 -2.01
C SER A 48 10.90 1.92 -3.52
N ARG A 49 9.92 2.30 -4.36
CA ARG A 49 10.08 2.42 -5.82
C ARG A 49 11.02 3.57 -6.21
N VAL A 50 11.03 4.67 -5.46
CA VAL A 50 11.98 5.77 -5.67
C VAL A 50 13.41 5.35 -5.32
N LEU A 51 13.56 4.58 -4.23
CA LEU A 51 14.87 4.12 -3.74
C LEU A 51 15.45 2.96 -4.56
N TRP A 52 14.61 2.02 -5.00
CA TRP A 52 14.99 0.91 -5.87
C TRP A 52 14.38 1.06 -7.26
N ARG A 53 15.15 1.69 -8.14
CA ARG A 53 14.83 1.96 -9.56
C ARG A 53 15.00 0.70 -10.43
N GLY A 54 14.25 -0.36 -10.14
CA GLY A 54 14.22 -1.55 -10.99
C GLY A 54 13.41 -1.31 -12.27
N ASP A 55 13.87 -1.85 -13.40
CA ASP A 55 13.21 -1.75 -14.71
C ASP A 55 11.85 -2.49 -14.79
N ASP A 56 11.52 -3.30 -13.78
CA ASP A 56 10.24 -4.01 -13.65
C ASP A 56 9.15 -3.09 -13.08
N ALA A 57 8.76 -2.06 -13.84
CA ALA A 57 7.60 -1.23 -13.51
C ALA A 57 6.28 -2.02 -13.70
N TRP A 58 5.33 -1.82 -12.79
CA TRP A 58 4.02 -2.50 -12.81
C TRP A 58 3.07 -1.84 -13.81
N PHE A 59 3.15 -0.51 -13.99
CA PHE A 59 2.38 0.17 -15.04
C PHE A 59 2.99 -0.01 -16.42
N ALA A 60 2.11 -0.12 -17.41
CA ALA A 60 2.43 -0.20 -18.85
C ALA A 60 3.34 0.94 -19.36
N ALA A 61 3.50 2.02 -18.59
CA ALA A 61 4.38 3.13 -18.89
C ALA A 61 5.89 2.83 -18.70
N LYS A 62 6.28 1.67 -18.14
CA LYS A 62 7.69 1.29 -17.87
C LYS A 62 8.49 2.31 -17.04
N GLN A 63 7.81 3.23 -16.38
CA GLN A 63 8.42 4.35 -15.69
C GLN A 63 8.20 4.23 -14.18
N TRP A 64 9.28 3.91 -13.47
CA TRP A 64 9.30 3.73 -12.01
C TRP A 64 8.74 4.94 -11.24
N TRP A 65 8.87 6.16 -11.78
CA TRP A 65 8.39 7.38 -11.15
C TRP A 65 6.86 7.51 -11.19
N ILE A 66 6.20 6.94 -12.21
CA ILE A 66 4.73 6.93 -12.30
C ILE A 66 4.15 5.98 -11.25
N ASP A 67 4.74 4.80 -11.10
CA ASP A 67 4.36 3.85 -10.04
C ASP A 67 4.53 4.49 -8.66
N ALA A 68 5.67 5.14 -8.42
CA ALA A 68 5.95 5.82 -7.16
C ALA A 68 4.94 6.94 -6.88
N LEU A 69 4.65 7.78 -7.88
CA LEU A 69 3.70 8.88 -7.76
C LEU A 69 2.29 8.36 -7.50
N PHE A 70 1.87 7.30 -8.19
CA PHE A 70 0.57 6.67 -7.98
C PHE A 70 0.41 6.19 -6.53
N PHE A 71 1.38 5.42 -6.02
CA PHE A 71 1.31 4.91 -4.65
C PHE A 71 1.36 6.02 -3.58
N LEU A 72 2.13 7.09 -3.82
CA LEU A 72 2.15 8.26 -2.95
C LEU A 72 0.81 8.99 -2.95
N LEU A 73 0.22 9.25 -4.12
CA LEU A 73 -1.07 9.90 -4.25
C LEU A 73 -2.19 9.08 -3.61
N VAL A 74 -2.19 7.76 -3.81
CA VAL A 74 -3.13 6.84 -3.16
C VAL A 74 -3.00 6.91 -1.65
N GLY A 75 -1.77 6.83 -1.12
CA GLY A 75 -1.56 6.90 0.32
C GLY A 75 -1.98 8.24 0.94
N ILE A 76 -1.63 9.36 0.31
CA ILE A 76 -2.06 10.69 0.75
C ILE A 76 -3.59 10.81 0.67
N GLY A 77 -4.19 10.37 -0.43
CA GLY A 77 -5.64 10.37 -0.61
C GLY A 77 -6.35 9.58 0.49
N LEU A 78 -5.85 8.40 0.83
CA LEU A 78 -6.38 7.57 1.91
C LEU A 78 -6.26 8.27 3.28
N LEU A 79 -5.16 8.97 3.57
CA LEU A 79 -5.03 9.72 4.82
C LEU A 79 -6.07 10.85 4.90
N LEU A 80 -6.23 11.61 3.82
CA LEU A 80 -7.20 12.70 3.73
C LEU A 80 -8.65 12.21 3.81
N LEU A 81 -8.93 11.03 3.23
CA LEU A 81 -10.25 10.40 3.26
C LEU A 81 -10.55 9.69 4.59
N SER A 82 -9.53 9.28 5.36
CA SER A 82 -9.70 8.55 6.62
C SER A 82 -10.70 9.17 7.61
N PRO A 83 -10.74 10.50 7.86
CA PRO A 83 -11.75 11.08 8.74
C PRO A 83 -13.18 11.03 8.19
N TYR A 84 -13.36 11.00 6.86
CA TYR A 84 -14.68 10.96 6.22
C TYR A 84 -15.29 9.56 6.20
N ALA A 85 -14.49 8.52 6.41
CA ALA A 85 -14.96 7.13 6.39
C ALA A 85 -16.01 6.82 7.48
N LEU A 86 -15.98 7.51 8.62
CA LEU A 86 -17.00 7.36 9.67
C LEU A 86 -18.31 8.05 9.33
N VAL A 87 -18.28 9.11 8.51
CA VAL A 87 -19.49 9.86 8.12
C VAL A 87 -20.43 8.99 7.28
N ALA A 88 -19.88 8.04 6.51
CA ALA A 88 -20.66 7.13 5.66
C ALA A 88 -21.27 5.92 6.41
N VAL A 89 -20.82 5.61 7.62
CA VAL A 89 -21.33 4.46 8.41
C VAL A 89 -22.37 4.91 9.45
N GLY A 90 -22.47 6.22 9.72
CA GLY A 90 -23.40 6.82 10.68
C GLY A 90 -24.72 7.34 10.09
N SER A 91 -25.04 7.05 8.83
CA SER A 91 -26.30 7.39 8.14
C SER A 91 -27.13 6.14 7.87
#